data_AF-A0A968C0A4-F1
#
_entry.id   AF-A0A968C0A4-F1
#
_cell.length_a   1.000
_cell.length_b   1.000
_cell.length_c   1.000
_cell.angle_alpha   90.00
_cell.angle_beta   90.00
_cell.angle_gamma   90.00
#
_symmetry.space_group_name_H-M   'P 1'
#
loop_
_entity.id
_entity.type
_entity.pdbx_description
1 polymer ?
#
loop_
_entity_poly.entity_id
_entity_poly.type
_entity_poly.pdbx_seq_one_letter_code
_entity_poly.pdbx_strand_id
1 'polypeptide(L)' 'MGVIRYGISAAALVVQDKALLLVHHRERGRYDFWLPPGGRLEGNESIMDCARRETL' A
#
# COMPACT_ATOMS: atom_id res chain seq x y z
N MET A 1 9.45 18.51 17.39
CA MET A 1 8.72 17.28 17.77
C MET A 1 7.76 16.96 16.64
N GLY A 2 7.90 15.82 15.96
CA GLY A 2 7.08 15.48 14.79
C GLY A 2 5.63 15.20 15.20
N VAL A 3 4.66 15.75 14.47
CA VAL A 3 3.24 15.46 14.69
C VAL A 3 2.98 14.00 14.35
N ILE A 4 2.48 13.21 15.31
CA ILE A 4 2.03 11.85 15.03
C ILE A 4 0.78 11.94 14.14
N ARG A 5 0.85 11.33 12.95
CA ARG A 5 -0.29 11.21 12.05
C ARG A 5 -0.80 9.78 12.11
N TYR A 6 -2.05 9.61 12.51
CA TYR A 6 -2.77 8.34 12.45
C TYR A 6 -3.56 8.26 11.14
N GLY A 7 -3.74 7.05 10.63
CA GLY A 7 -4.54 6.82 9.43
C GLY A 7 -4.71 5.32 9.17
N ILE A 8 -5.72 4.98 8.39
CA ILE A 8 -5.97 3.63 7.92
C ILE A 8 -5.31 3.49 6.54
N SER A 9 -4.71 2.35 6.28
CA SER A 9 -4.15 1.98 4.98
C SER A 9 -4.74 0.65 4.52
N ALA A 10 -4.90 0.51 3.21
CA ALA A 10 -5.36 -0.71 2.58
C ALA A 10 -4.32 -1.18 1.56
N ALA A 11 -4.09 -2.48 1.50
CA ALA A 11 -3.20 -3.12 0.53
C ALA A 11 -3.87 -4.39 0.00
N ALA A 12 -3.58 -4.74 -1.25
CA ALA A 12 -4.19 -5.88 -1.92
C ALA A 12 -3.16 -6.99 -2.19
N LEU A 13 -3.47 -8.22 -1.79
CA LEU A 13 -2.75 -9.40 -2.26
C LEU A 13 -3.30 -9.79 -3.64
N VAL A 14 -2.57 -9.43 -4.69
CA VAL A 14 -2.95 -9.76 -6.07
C VAL A 14 -2.24 -11.04 -6.49
N VAL A 15 -3.02 -12.11 -6.64
CA VAL A 15 -2.52 -13.42 -7.03
C VAL A 15 -2.97 -13.74 -8.45
N GLN A 16 -2.03 -14.16 -9.29
CA GLN A 16 -2.30 -14.70 -10.62
C GLN A 16 -1.51 -16.00 -10.79
N ASP A 17 -2.22 -17.08 -11.11
CA ASP A 17 -1.69 -18.44 -11.13
C ASP A 17 -1.00 -18.83 -9.81
N LYS A 18 0.34 -18.93 -9.82
CA LYS A 18 1.19 -19.22 -8.65
C LYS A 18 2.12 -18.05 -8.29
N ALA A 19 1.80 -16.85 -8.78
CA ALA A 19 2.57 -15.64 -8.53
C ALA A 19 1.78 -14.64 -7.69
N LEU A 20 2.49 -13.92 -6.82
CA LEU A 20 1.99 -12.79 -6.03
C LEU A 20 2.65 -11.52 -6.54
N LEU A 21 1.85 -10.49 -6.84
CA LEU A 21 2.36 -9.18 -7.20
C LEU A 21 2.91 -8.48 -5.94
N LEU A 22 4.16 -8.04 -6.02
CA LEU A 22 4.80 -7.19 -5.02
C LEU A 22 5.39 -5.96 -5.71
N VAL A 23 5.40 -4.83 -4.99
CA VAL A 23 6.08 -3.60 -5.40
C VAL A 23 7.42 -3.48 -4.67
N HIS A 24 8.44 -3.01 -5.37
CA HIS A 24 9.75 -2.75 -4.78
C HIS A 24 9.77 -1.33 -4.19
N HIS A 25 9.56 -1.23 -2.88
CA HIS A 25 9.67 0.04 -2.19
C HIS A 25 11.14 0.41 -2.04
N ARG A 26 11.51 1.58 -2.60
CA ARG A 26 12.87 2.11 -2.59
C ARG A 26 12.89 3.44 -1.87
N GLU A 27 13.62 3.52 -0.76
CA GLU A 27 13.77 4.75 0.02
C GLU A 27 15.25 5.09 0.18
N ARG A 28 15.66 6.24 -0.37
CA ARG A 28 17.08 6.64 -0.38
C ARG A 28 17.62 6.77 1.04
N GLY A 29 18.71 6.05 1.32
CA GLY A 29 19.36 6.05 2.64
C GLY A 29 18.71 5.10 3.65
N ARG A 30 17.75 4.27 3.22
CA ARG A 30 17.15 3.19 4.00
C ARG A 30 17.21 1.89 3.20
N TYR A 31 16.86 0.77 3.83
CA TYR A 31 16.81 -0.51 3.14
C TYR A 31 15.55 -0.60 2.27
N ASP A 32 15.69 -1.24 1.12
CA ASP A 32 14.57 -1.51 0.23
C ASP A 32 13.78 -2.74 0.72
N PHE A 33 12.49 -2.80 0.40
CA PHE A 33 11.65 -3.94 0.76
C PHE A 33 10.54 -4.19 -0.26
N TRP A 34 10.04 -5.42 -0.26
CA TRP A 34 8.93 -5.85 -1.11
C TRP A 34 7.66 -5.99 -0.30
N LEU A 35 6.57 -5.45 -0.82
CA LEU A 35 5.26 -5.47 -0.19
C LEU A 35 4.15 -5.51 -1.24
N PRO A 36 2.91 -5.89 -0.88
CA PRO A 36 1.77 -5.77 -1.78
C PRO A 36 1.48 -4.30 -2.13
N PRO A 37 0.90 -4.00 -3.31
CA PRO A 37 0.44 -2.65 -3.64
C PRO A 37 -0.60 -2.16 -2.63
N GLY A 38 -0.54 -0.87 -2.28
CA GLY A 38 -1.38 -0.29 -1.24
C GLY A 38 -0.96 1.12 -0.84
N GLY A 39 -1.84 1.77 -0.09
CA GLY A 39 -1.67 3.16 0.32
C GLY A 39 -2.61 3.57 1.43
N ARG A 40 -2.69 4.88 1.68
CA ARG A 40 -3.51 5.45 2.75
C ARG A 40 -4.89 5.79 2.20
N LEU A 41 -5.92 5.63 3.05
CA LEU A 41 -7.26 6.07 2.72
C LEU A 41 -7.29 7.59 2.48
N GLU A 42 -8.01 7.99 1.44
CA GLU A 42 -8.23 9.37 1.04
C GLU A 42 -9.69 9.77 1.21
N GLY A 43 -9.94 10.92 1.84
CA GLY A 43 -11.30 11.46 2.04
C GLY A 43 -12.22 10.49 2.79
N ASN A 44 -13.34 10.13 2.15
CA ASN A 44 -14.39 9.28 2.70
C ASN A 44 -14.51 7.92 1.96
N GLU A 45 -13.46 7.49 1.25
CA GLU A 45 -13.51 6.21 0.53
C GLU A 45 -13.58 5.00 1.49
N SER A 46 -14.15 3.89 1.03
CA SER A 46 -14.13 2.64 1.79
C SER A 46 -12.74 1.98 1.73
N ILE A 47 -12.44 1.09 2.67
CA ILE A 47 -11.20 0.27 2.64
C ILE A 47 -11.07 -0.50 1.31
N MET A 48 -12.20 -0.97 0.76
CA MET A 48 -12.22 -1.73 -0.50
C MET A 48 -11.97 -0.83 -1.71
N ASP A 49 -12.50 0.39 -1.71
CA ASP A 49 -12.27 1.38 -2.77
C ASP A 49 -10.81 1.86 -2.75
N CYS A 50 -10.25 2.10 -1.57
CA CYS A 50 -8.83 2.40 -1.39
C CYS A 50 -7.94 1.29 -1.97
N ALA A 51 -8.18 0.03 -1.56
CA ALA A 51 -7.41 -1.11 -2.07
C ALA A 51 -7.51 -1.25 -3.59
N ARG A 52 -8.69 -0.99 -4.16
CA ARG A 52 -8.90 -0.98 -5.62
C ARG A 52 -8.07 0.13 -6.27
N ARG A 53 -8.19 1.38 -5.79
CA ARG A 53 -7.48 2.55 -6.32
C ARG A 53 -5.97 2.38 -6.32
N GLU A 54 -5.42 1.84 -5.23
CA GLU A 54 -3.97 1.62 -5.06
C GLU A 54 -3.42 0.43 -5.88
N THR A 55 -4.29 -0.30 -6.56
CA THR A 55 -3.94 -1.47 -7.39
C THR A 55 -4.17 -1.22 -8.89
N LEU A 56 -4.71 -0.05 -9.27
CA LEU A 56 -4.87 0.38 -10.67
C LEU A 56 -3.56 0.95 -11.24
#